data_AF-A0A6A3KZ47-F1
#
_entry.id   AF-A0A6A3KZ47-F1
#
_cell.length_a   1.000
_cell.length_b   1.000
_cell.length_c   1.000
_cell.angle_alpha   90.00
_cell.angle_beta   90.00
_cell.angle_gamma   90.00
#
_symmetry.space_group_name_H-M   'P 1'
#
loop_
_entity.id
_entity.type
_entity.pdbx_description
1 polymer ?
#
loop_
_entity_poly.entity_id
_entity_poly.type
_entity_poly.pdbx_seq_one_letter_code
_entity_poly.pdbx_strand_id
1 'polypeptide(L)'
;MGLPLPKSLSVMLTLKVGTPFGTSRAIYGVPQHLQFELEDGYLGFHARVRRLVEKVKEIEWPGGAPILLKTTMSASQAKFVMLAESDQELLVQLTSVWCLAAKRKMG
;
A
#
# COMPACT_ATOMS: atom_id res chain seq x y z
N MET A 1 19.93 15.88 1.72
CA MET A 1 19.53 15.17 2.96
C MET A 1 18.06 14.82 2.84
N GLY A 2 17.71 13.54 2.70
CA GLY A 2 16.31 13.10 2.62
C GLY A 2 15.63 13.20 3.99
N LEU A 3 14.31 13.44 4.02
CA LEU A 3 13.56 13.42 5.27
C LEU A 3 13.66 12.03 5.90
N PRO A 4 13.89 11.91 7.23
CA PRO A 4 13.85 10.62 7.89
C PRO A 4 12.48 9.98 7.69
N LEU A 5 12.46 8.66 7.49
CA LEU A 5 11.21 7.92 7.36
C LEU A 5 10.47 7.96 8.71
N PRO A 6 9.22 8.45 8.77
CA PRO A 6 8.47 8.50 10.02
C PRO A 6 8.11 7.08 10.48
N LYS A 7 8.01 6.88 11.79
CA LYS A 7 7.66 5.59 12.40
C LYS A 7 6.33 5.01 11.91
N SER A 8 5.41 5.89 11.52
CA SER A 8 4.09 5.56 10.98
C SER A 8 3.80 6.37 9.73
N LEU A 9 3.26 5.72 8.69
CA LEU A 9 2.79 6.36 7.46
C LEU A 9 1.27 6.26 7.37
N SER A 10 0.60 7.39 7.12
CA SER A 10 -0.82 7.38 6.78
C SER A 10 -1.00 6.94 5.33
N VAL A 11 -1.70 5.83 5.12
CA VAL A 11 -1.97 5.25 3.80
C VAL A 11 -3.47 5.14 3.56
N MET A 12 -3.86 5.18 2.28
CA MET A 12 -5.24 4.96 1.86
C MET A 12 -5.33 3.62 1.16
N LEU A 13 -6.10 2.70 1.72
CA LEU A 13 -6.37 1.39 1.16
C LEU A 13 -7.57 1.47 0.24
N THR A 14 -7.40 1.04 -1.01
CA THR A 14 -8.49 0.87 -1.96
C THR A 14 -8.56 -0.60 -2.36
N LEU A 15 -9.73 -1.23 -2.19
CA LEU A 15 -9.95 -2.61 -2.58
C LEU A 15 -10.46 -2.64 -4.02
N LYS A 16 -9.86 -3.50 -4.84
CA LYS A 16 -10.23 -3.68 -6.25
C LYS A 16 -10.25 -5.16 -6.56
N VAL A 17 -11.26 -5.59 -7.31
CA VAL A 17 -11.35 -6.95 -7.85
C VAL A 17 -10.91 -6.93 -9.31
N GLY A 18 -10.02 -7.84 -9.67
CA GLY A 18 -9.47 -7.96 -11.02
C GLY A 18 -8.05 -8.53 -11.02
N THR A 19 -7.46 -8.66 -12.20
CA THR A 19 -6.07 -9.09 -12.33
C THR A 19 -5.11 -8.04 -11.75
N PRO A 20 -4.07 -8.46 -11.00
CA PRO A 20 -3.00 -7.56 -10.59
C PRO A 20 -2.46 -6.79 -11.80
N PHE A 21 -2.19 -5.49 -11.63
CA PHE A 21 -1.73 -4.58 -12.71
C PHE A 21 -2.70 -4.36 -13.88
N GLY A 22 -3.84 -5.04 -13.91
CA GLY A 22 -4.89 -4.85 -14.91
C GLY A 22 -5.64 -3.52 -14.74
N THR A 23 -6.33 -3.07 -15.79
CA THR A 23 -7.15 -1.85 -15.78
C THR A 23 -8.50 -2.09 -15.11
N SER A 24 -8.51 -2.55 -13.85
CA SER A 24 -9.75 -2.63 -13.09
C SER A 24 -10.14 -1.24 -12.56
N ARG A 25 -11.29 -0.74 -13.04
CA ARG A 25 -11.90 0.52 -12.60
C ARG A 25 -12.89 0.34 -11.45
N ALA A 26 -13.30 -0.90 -11.16
CA ALA A 26 -14.22 -1.20 -10.08
C ALA A 26 -13.50 -1.13 -8.74
N ILE A 27 -13.88 -0.15 -7.93
CA ILE A 27 -13.49 -0.04 -6.52
C ILE A 27 -14.59 -0.65 -5.69
N TYR A 28 -14.23 -1.52 -4.75
CA TYR A 28 -15.15 -2.18 -3.84
C TYR A 28 -15.04 -1.57 -2.45
N GLY A 29 -16.20 -1.30 -1.84
CA GLY A 29 -16.30 -0.57 -0.58
C GLY A 29 -15.79 0.87 -0.67
N VAL A 30 -15.64 1.49 0.50
CA VAL A 30 -15.11 2.86 0.65
C VAL A 30 -13.60 2.79 0.88
N PRO A 31 -12.79 3.66 0.25
CA PRO A 31 -11.37 3.77 0.58
C PRO A 31 -11.18 3.97 2.09
N GLN A 32 -10.34 3.13 2.70
CA GLN A 32 -10.10 3.19 4.15
C GLN A 32 -8.76 3.82 4.47
N HIS A 33 -8.75 4.73 5.43
CA HIS A 33 -7.53 5.26 5.99
C HIS A 33 -6.92 4.24 6.96
N LEU A 34 -5.67 3.91 6.74
CA LEU A 34 -4.88 3.03 7.57
C LEU A 34 -3.59 3.70 7.99
N GLN A 35 -3.08 3.29 9.15
CA GLN A 35 -1.71 3.58 9.55
C GLN A 35 -0.84 2.36 9.23
N PHE A 36 0.24 2.62 8.50
CA PHE A 36 1.31 1.68 8.29
C PHE A 36 2.37 1.94 9.35
N GLU A 37 2.43 1.08 10.37
CA GLU A 37 3.48 1.11 11.38
C GLU A 37 4.69 0.33 10.87
N LEU A 38 5.87 0.95 10.89
CA LEU A 38 7.10 0.30 10.42
C LEU A 38 7.54 -0.85 11.33
N GLU A 39 7.24 -0.76 12.63
CA GLU A 39 7.58 -1.81 13.60
C GLU A 39 6.83 -3.11 13.35
N ASP A 40 5.61 -3.02 12.81
CA ASP A 40 4.78 -4.16 12.46
C ASP A 40 5.16 -4.84 11.13
N GLY A 41 5.99 -4.15 10.33
CA GLY A 41 6.46 -4.63 9.03
C GLY A 41 5.34 -5.01 8.07
N TYR A 42 5.67 -5.90 7.12
CA TYR A 42 4.71 -6.38 6.14
C TYR A 42 3.60 -7.21 6.78
N LEU A 43 3.95 -8.12 7.69
CA LEU A 43 3.00 -9.08 8.26
C LEU A 43 1.91 -8.41 9.09
N GLY A 44 2.26 -7.44 9.93
CA GLY A 44 1.26 -6.71 10.72
C GLY A 44 0.34 -5.85 9.84
N PHE A 45 0.88 -5.20 8.80
CA PHE A 45 0.05 -4.50 7.83
C PHE A 45 -0.86 -5.45 7.04
N HIS A 46 -0.35 -6.59 6.60
CA HIS A 46 -1.11 -7.62 5.90
C HIS A 46 -2.26 -8.15 6.76
N ALA A 47 -2.02 -8.42 8.05
CA ALA A 47 -3.07 -8.84 8.98
C ALA A 47 -4.16 -7.78 9.15
N ARG A 48 -3.80 -6.48 9.19
CA ARG A 48 -4.78 -5.38 9.23
C ARG A 48 -5.62 -5.31 7.96
N VAL A 49 -4.99 -5.41 6.79
CA VAL A 49 -5.72 -5.44 5.50
C VAL A 49 -6.67 -6.63 5.47
N ARG A 50 -6.24 -7.81 5.92
CA ARG A 50 -7.07 -9.02 5.94
C ARG A 50 -8.34 -8.82 6.76
N ARG A 51 -8.21 -8.29 7.99
CA ARG A 51 -9.34 -7.97 8.86
C ARG A 51 -10.31 -6.96 8.22
N LEU A 52 -9.82 -6.04 7.40
CA LEU A 52 -10.69 -5.10 6.69
C LEU A 52 -11.44 -5.78 5.53
N VAL A 53 -10.76 -6.61 4.75
CA VAL A 53 -11.41 -7.36 3.67
C VAL A 53 -12.49 -8.27 4.25
N GLU A 54 -12.20 -8.99 5.34
CA GLU A 54 -13.18 -9.84 6.05
C GLU A 54 -14.42 -9.06 6.52
N LYS A 55 -14.26 -7.78 6.90
CA LYS A 55 -15.40 -6.91 7.27
C LYS A 55 -16.26 -6.50 6.09
N VAL A 56 -15.69 -6.37 4.89
CA VAL A 56 -16.43 -5.97 3.70
C VAL A 56 -17.41 -7.07 3.26
N LYS A 57 -17.12 -8.36 3.55
CA LYS A 57 -17.94 -9.56 3.26
C LYS A 57 -18.37 -9.77 1.80
N GLU A 58 -18.20 -8.78 0.92
CA GLU A 58 -18.52 -8.83 -0.51
C GLU A 58 -17.36 -9.38 -1.35
N ILE A 59 -16.15 -9.46 -0.77
CA ILE A 59 -14.93 -9.86 -1.49
C ILE A 59 -14.12 -10.83 -0.65
N GLU A 60 -13.63 -11.88 -1.29
CA GLU A 60 -12.65 -12.79 -0.73
C GLU A 60 -11.25 -12.35 -1.17
N TRP A 61 -10.35 -12.15 -0.21
CA TRP A 61 -8.94 -11.91 -0.51
C TRP A 61 -8.18 -13.23 -0.38
N PRO A 62 -7.79 -13.86 -1.51
CA PRO A 62 -7.00 -15.09 -1.45
C PRO A 62 -5.68 -14.77 -0.75
N GLY A 63 -5.27 -15.60 0.21
CA GLY A 63 -4.15 -15.29 1.11
C GLY A 63 -2.79 -15.06 0.44
N GLY A 64 -2.66 -15.29 -0.87
CA GLY A 64 -1.48 -14.99 -1.68
C GLY A 64 -1.64 -13.84 -2.67
N ALA A 65 -2.74 -13.07 -2.62
CA ALA A 65 -2.90 -11.93 -3.53
C ALA A 65 -2.02 -10.75 -3.08
N PRO A 66 -1.25 -10.14 -3.99
CA PRO A 66 -0.26 -9.14 -3.63
C PRO A 66 -0.89 -7.81 -3.23
N ILE A 67 -0.33 -7.16 -2.21
CA ILE A 67 -0.64 -5.76 -1.89
C ILE A 67 0.15 -4.88 -2.85
N LEU A 68 -0.53 -4.05 -3.62
CA LEU A 68 0.09 -3.13 -4.57
C LEU A 68 0.22 -1.73 -3.96
N LEU A 69 1.43 -1.21 -3.94
CA LEU A 69 1.76 0.14 -3.52
C LEU A 69 1.72 1.09 -4.71
N LYS A 70 0.89 2.12 -4.58
CA LYS A 70 0.84 3.26 -5.50
C LYS A 70 1.93 4.26 -5.13
N THR A 71 3.03 4.25 -5.88
CA THR A 71 4.23 5.06 -5.58
C THR A 71 4.02 6.57 -5.73
N THR A 72 3.08 6.99 -6.59
CA THR A 72 2.76 8.41 -6.80
C THR A 72 1.27 8.61 -7.06
N MET A 73 0.72 9.78 -6.72
CA MET A 73 -0.72 10.06 -6.89
C MET A 73 -1.21 9.88 -8.35
N SER A 74 -0.36 10.17 -9.33
CA SER A 74 -0.65 10.00 -10.76
C SER A 74 -0.13 8.70 -11.36
N ALA A 75 0.45 7.79 -10.57
CA ALA A 75 0.89 6.49 -11.07
C ALA A 75 -0.32 5.73 -11.65
N SER A 76 -0.17 5.27 -12.89
CA SER A 76 -1.07 4.30 -13.47
C SER A 76 -0.89 2.95 -12.78
N GLN A 77 -1.91 2.09 -12.84
CA GLN A 77 -1.92 0.78 -12.17
C GLN A 77 -0.77 -0.14 -12.65
N ALA A 78 -0.33 0.03 -13.90
CA ALA A 78 0.84 -0.65 -14.47
C ALA A 78 2.18 -0.24 -13.82
N LYS A 79 2.21 0.90 -13.11
CA LYS A 79 3.38 1.40 -12.36
C LYS A 79 3.27 1.18 -10.86
N PHE A 80 2.24 0.45 -10.41
CA PHE A 80 2.19 0.02 -9.03
C PHE A 80 3.30 -1.00 -8.80
N VAL A 81 3.79 -1.05 -7.58
CA VAL A 81 4.85 -1.99 -7.18
C VAL A 81 4.27 -2.91 -6.11
N MET A 82 4.66 -4.18 -6.12
CA MET A 82 4.29 -5.07 -5.01
C MET A 82 4.95 -4.57 -3.74
N LEU A 83 4.19 -4.54 -2.66
CA LEU A 83 4.71 -4.26 -1.34
C LEU A 83 5.67 -5.39 -0.96
N ALA A 84 6.90 -5.05 -0.60
CA ALA A 84 7.89 -6.06 -0.26
C ALA A 84 7.52 -6.80 1.02
N GLU A 85 7.71 -8.12 1.03
CA GLU A 85 7.40 -9.00 2.16
C GLU A 85 8.51 -9.01 3.21
N SER A 86 9.76 -8.83 2.76
CA SER A 86 10.92 -8.69 3.64
C SER A 86 10.98 -7.30 4.26
N ASP A 87 11.16 -7.22 5.57
CA ASP A 87 11.22 -5.94 6.30
C ASP A 87 12.34 -5.03 5.81
N GLN A 88 13.48 -5.58 5.39
CA GLN A 88 14.59 -4.80 4.84
C GLN A 88 14.22 -4.16 3.50
N GLU A 89 13.64 -4.95 2.58
CA GLU A 89 13.22 -4.47 1.27
C GLU A 89 12.05 -3.50 1.37
N LEU A 90 11.12 -3.77 2.30
CA LEU A 90 10.00 -2.91 2.63
C LEU A 90 10.48 -1.55 3.11
N LEU A 91 11.45 -1.52 4.02
CA LEU A 91 12.00 -0.28 4.54
C LEU A 91 12.69 0.55 3.44
N VAL A 92 13.45 -0.09 2.55
CA VAL A 92 14.05 0.57 1.37
C VAL A 92 12.98 1.10 0.42
N GLN A 93 11.93 0.32 0.16
CA GLN A 93 10.82 0.69 -0.71
C GLN A 93 10.04 1.89 -0.14
N LEU A 94 9.67 1.84 1.14
CA LEU A 94 8.95 2.94 1.82
C LEU A 94 9.81 4.19 1.91
N THR A 95 11.11 4.06 2.21
CA THR A 95 12.06 5.20 2.22
C THR A 95 12.15 5.86 0.86
N SER A 96 12.22 5.05 -0.21
CA SER A 96 12.28 5.55 -1.58
C SER A 96 11.01 6.32 -1.95
N VAL A 97 9.83 5.77 -1.64
CA VAL A 97 8.53 6.42 -1.88
C VAL A 97 8.38 7.69 -1.05
N TRP A 98 8.79 7.66 0.22
CA TRP A 98 8.78 8.83 1.10
C TRP A 98 9.67 9.95 0.57
N CYS A 99 10.88 9.64 0.15
CA CYS A 99 11.80 10.62 -0.44
C CYS A 99 11.23 11.22 -1.74
N LEU A 100 10.57 10.42 -2.58
CA LEU A 100 9.91 10.90 -3.79
C LEU A 100 8.72 11.83 -3.46
N ALA A 101 7.92 11.48 -2.47
CA ALA A 101 6.80 12.31 -2.01
C ALA A 101 7.29 13.63 -1.40
N ALA A 102 8.32 13.55 -0.55
CA ALA A 102 8.95 14.71 0.08
C ALA A 102 9.50 15.71 -0.94
N LYS A 103 10.24 15.22 -1.95
CA LYS A 103 10.79 16.06 -3.03
C LYS A 103 9.72 16.82 -3.80
N ARG A 104 8.52 16.26 -3.96
CA ARG A 104 7.41 16.90 -4.67
C ARG A 104 6.63 17.91 -3.85
N LYS A 105 6.66 17.83 -2.52
CA LYS A 105 6.03 18.84 -1.64
C LYS A 105 6.89 20.11 -1.52
N MET A 106 8.17 20.01 -1.87
CA MET A 106 9.16 21.10 -1.86
C MET A 106 9.36 21.77 -3.23
N GLY A 107 8.59 21.40 -4.25
CA GLY A 107 8.64 21.95 -5.60
C GLY A 107 7.37 22.70 -5.97
#